data_AF-A0A3R9TQC2-F1
#
_entry.id   AF-A0A3R9TQC2-F1
#
_cell.length_a   1.000
_cell.length_b   1.000
_cell.length_c   1.000
_cell.angle_alpha   90.00
_cell.angle_beta   90.00
_cell.angle_gamma   90.00
#
_symmetry.space_group_name_H-M   'P 1'
#
loop_
_entity.id
_entity.type
_entity.pdbx_description
1 polymer ?
#
loop_
_entity_poly.entity_id
_entity_poly.type
_entity_poly.pdbx_seq_one_letter_code
_entity_poly.pdbx_strand_id
1 'polypeptide(L)'
;MNIVQDKNMLPDDQWIDVCALDDLTPNTGAGALVGGQAVAIFRVGHEKRVYVLSNKDPFSQANVMSRGIIGDLQGERVVASPIYKQHFSLATGRCLEDKDQKLAVYPSKIVDGRVWVNAVPQKTYITNTGVSQDKLRLVLIGNGLAGMRCLEDLLDMAPDRYEVTVIGEEPWGNYNRIMLSPVLSGEKTIEDIMLHPPKWYDDKGIKFIAGDKAVKIDRPRKVVYTEKGQTVDYDRLILATGSAPFIPPVQGVDL
;
A
#
# COMPACT_ATOMS: atom_id res chain seq x y z
N MET A 1 25.04 -28.19 -22.80
CA MET A 1 25.64 -27.98 -21.48
C MET A 1 25.46 -26.50 -21.15
N ASN A 2 24.37 -26.15 -20.46
CA ASN A 2 24.09 -24.76 -20.08
C ASN A 2 24.35 -24.59 -18.59
N ILE A 3 25.32 -23.72 -18.31
CA ILE A 3 25.55 -23.07 -17.02
C ILE A 3 24.74 -21.77 -17.09
N VAL A 4 23.87 -21.53 -16.09
CA VAL A 4 23.65 -20.27 -15.33
C VAL A 4 22.45 -20.52 -14.40
N GLN A 5 22.70 -20.51 -13.09
CA GLN A 5 21.69 -20.38 -12.03
C GLN A 5 21.14 -18.95 -12.02
N ASP A 6 19.88 -18.71 -11.64
CA ASP A 6 19.58 -17.73 -10.57
C ASP A 6 18.08 -17.63 -10.19
N LYS A 7 17.84 -17.80 -8.88
CA LYS A 7 17.02 -16.99 -7.96
C LYS A 7 15.69 -16.39 -8.47
N ASN A 8 14.57 -16.97 -8.01
CA ASN A 8 13.52 -16.27 -7.24
C ASN A 8 12.35 -17.21 -6.90
N MET A 9 12.61 -18.23 -6.08
CA MET A 9 11.57 -18.83 -5.26
C MET A 9 12.11 -18.86 -3.83
N LEU A 10 11.63 -17.95 -2.98
CA LEU A 10 11.85 -18.07 -1.54
C LEU A 10 10.99 -19.26 -1.05
N PRO A 11 11.54 -20.15 -0.20
CA PRO A 11 10.86 -21.40 0.18
C PRO A 11 9.65 -21.15 1.08
N ASP A 12 8.62 -21.99 0.94
CA ASP A 12 7.37 -22.06 1.73
C ASP A 12 7.56 -22.39 3.23
N ASP A 13 8.80 -22.45 3.73
CA ASP A 13 9.21 -23.21 4.93
C ASP A 13 9.19 -22.45 6.27
N GLN A 14 8.53 -21.30 6.40
CA GLN A 14 8.55 -20.53 7.66
C GLN A 14 7.19 -20.20 8.27
N TRP A 15 6.15 -20.94 7.91
CA TRP A 15 4.85 -20.84 8.59
C TRP A 15 4.85 -21.63 9.89
N ILE A 16 4.71 -20.92 11.01
CA ILE A 16 4.64 -21.47 12.36
C ILE A 16 3.19 -21.41 12.81
N ASP A 17 2.66 -22.56 13.21
CA ASP A 17 1.39 -22.63 13.92
C ASP A 17 1.57 -22.13 15.36
N VAL A 18 0.74 -21.17 15.78
CA VAL A 18 0.90 -20.47 17.05
C VAL A 18 -0.17 -20.87 18.09
N CYS A 19 -1.45 -20.84 17.72
CA CYS A 19 -2.56 -21.09 18.65
C CYS A 19 -3.88 -21.34 17.90
N ALA A 20 -4.92 -21.78 18.62
CA ALA A 20 -6.27 -21.73 18.09
C ALA A 20 -6.77 -20.29 18.05
N LEU A 21 -7.62 -19.95 17.08
CA LEU A 21 -8.21 -18.61 16.97
C LEU A 21 -9.00 -18.22 18.23
N ASP A 22 -9.63 -19.20 18.87
CA ASP A 22 -10.44 -18.99 20.06
C ASP A 22 -9.62 -18.79 21.34
N ASP A 23 -8.32 -19.07 21.32
CA ASP A 23 -7.40 -18.67 22.40
C ASP A 23 -7.16 -17.14 22.40
N LEU A 24 -7.43 -16.48 21.26
CA LEU A 24 -7.30 -15.04 21.12
C LEU A 24 -8.64 -14.36 21.44
N THR A 25 -8.66 -13.64 22.57
CA THR A 25 -9.82 -12.84 22.95
C THR A 25 -10.00 -11.67 21.97
N PRO A 26 -11.19 -11.49 21.36
CA PRO A 26 -11.46 -10.36 20.48
C PRO A 26 -11.12 -9.01 21.10
N ASN A 27 -10.57 -8.12 20.28
CA ASN A 27 -10.12 -6.76 20.61
C ASN A 27 -8.98 -6.69 21.64
N THR A 28 -8.21 -7.76 21.80
CA THR A 28 -7.03 -7.80 22.67
C THR A 28 -5.79 -8.25 21.91
N GLY A 29 -4.62 -7.99 22.48
CA GLY A 29 -3.36 -8.52 22.00
C GLY A 29 -2.89 -9.71 22.86
N ALA A 30 -2.19 -10.65 22.22
CA ALA A 30 -1.51 -11.76 22.86
C ALA A 30 -0.04 -11.79 22.45
N GLY A 31 0.86 -11.99 23.40
CA GLY A 31 2.28 -12.16 23.13
C GLY A 31 2.59 -13.60 22.73
N ALA A 32 3.41 -13.80 21.71
CA ALA A 32 3.88 -15.12 21.28
C ALA A 32 5.35 -15.06 20.84
N LEU A 33 5.98 -16.24 20.73
CA LEU A 33 7.31 -16.39 20.17
C LEU A 33 7.22 -17.07 18.80
N VAL A 34 7.65 -16.39 17.75
CA VAL A 34 7.61 -16.90 16.36
C VAL A 34 9.03 -16.79 15.79
N GLY A 35 9.65 -17.91 15.45
CA GLY A 35 11.03 -17.93 14.92
C GLY A 35 12.06 -17.28 15.85
N GLY A 36 11.85 -17.37 17.17
CA GLY A 36 12.69 -16.72 18.18
C GLY A 36 12.44 -15.21 18.35
N GLN A 37 11.49 -14.62 17.62
CA GLN A 37 11.09 -13.22 17.75
C GLN A 37 9.84 -13.09 18.62
N ALA A 38 9.85 -12.13 19.54
CA ALA A 38 8.67 -11.80 20.34
C ALA A 38 7.67 -10.99 19.49
N VAL A 39 6.49 -11.55 19.26
CA VAL A 39 5.43 -10.93 18.45
C VAL A 39 4.17 -10.66 19.27
N ALA A 40 3.39 -9.70 18.84
CA ALA A 40 2.09 -9.34 19.38
C ALA A 40 1.01 -9.66 18.33
N ILE A 41 0.08 -10.55 18.69
CA ILE A 41 -1.00 -11.03 17.83
C ILE A 41 -2.30 -10.35 18.28
N PHE A 42 -3.01 -9.71 17.36
CA PHE A 42 -4.24 -8.98 17.63
C PHE A 42 -5.40 -9.58 16.83
N ARG A 43 -6.50 -9.86 17.53
CA ARG A 43 -7.79 -10.23 16.92
C ARG A 43 -8.70 -9.01 17.00
N VAL A 44 -9.15 -8.48 15.86
CA VAL A 44 -10.05 -7.32 15.84
C VAL A 44 -11.48 -7.80 15.63
N GLY A 45 -12.34 -7.59 16.63
CA GLY A 45 -13.73 -8.02 16.63
C GLY A 45 -13.90 -9.48 16.16
N HIS A 46 -14.74 -9.65 15.14
CA HIS A 46 -15.00 -10.93 14.48
C HIS A 46 -14.40 -11.00 13.07
N GLU A 47 -13.37 -10.19 12.78
CA GLU A 47 -12.69 -10.24 11.50
C GLU A 47 -12.14 -11.66 11.24
N LYS A 48 -12.22 -12.12 9.99
CA LYS A 48 -11.66 -13.42 9.57
C LYS A 48 -10.15 -13.37 9.37
N ARG A 49 -9.45 -12.63 10.22
CA ARG A 49 -8.01 -12.43 10.20
C ARG A 49 -7.49 -12.03 11.57
N VAL A 50 -6.18 -12.18 11.74
CA VAL A 50 -5.41 -11.61 12.85
C VAL A 50 -4.33 -10.69 12.29
N TYR A 51 -3.82 -9.82 13.13
CA TYR A 51 -2.69 -8.94 12.83
C TYR A 51 -1.52 -9.33 13.72
N VAL A 52 -0.32 -9.37 13.17
CA VAL A 52 0.86 -9.77 13.94
C VAL A 52 1.95 -8.74 13.75
N LEU A 53 2.38 -8.13 14.85
CA LEU A 53 3.40 -7.09 14.90
C LEU A 53 4.56 -7.52 15.81
N SER A 54 5.70 -6.84 15.73
CA SER A 54 6.72 -6.91 16.77
C SER A 54 6.10 -6.60 18.13
N ASN A 55 6.40 -7.43 19.14
CA ASN A 55 6.00 -7.13 20.52
C ASN A 55 6.86 -6.01 21.11
N LYS A 56 8.04 -5.76 20.53
CA LYS A 56 9.00 -4.74 20.95
C LYS A 56 8.57 -3.37 20.44
N ASP A 57 8.25 -2.46 21.36
CA ASP A 57 7.99 -1.05 21.11
C ASP A 57 9.29 -0.34 20.66
N PRO A 58 9.31 0.34 19.50
CA PRO A 58 10.52 0.97 18.99
C PRO A 58 10.97 2.19 19.81
N PHE A 59 10.09 2.82 20.58
CA PHE A 59 10.46 3.95 21.43
C PHE A 59 11.08 3.48 22.76
N SER A 60 10.39 2.58 23.47
CA SER A 60 10.82 2.12 24.79
C SER A 60 11.76 0.90 24.75
N GLN A 61 11.86 0.23 23.59
CA GLN A 61 12.57 -1.04 23.40
C GLN A 61 12.02 -2.20 24.25
N ALA A 62 10.87 -2.02 24.92
CA ALA A 62 10.25 -3.03 25.77
C ALA A 62 9.26 -3.92 24.98
N ASN A 63 9.14 -5.18 25.37
CA ASN A 63 8.22 -6.15 24.77
C ASN A 63 6.79 -6.00 25.33
N VAL A 64 6.11 -4.92 24.94
CA VAL A 64 4.83 -4.50 25.54
C VAL A 64 3.68 -4.32 24.56
N MET A 65 3.91 -4.38 23.24
CA MET A 65 2.87 -4.04 22.26
C MET A 65 1.63 -4.93 22.35
N SER A 66 1.77 -6.20 22.72
CA SER A 66 0.66 -7.12 22.98
C SER A 66 -0.33 -6.65 24.06
N ARG A 67 0.09 -5.72 24.93
CA ARG A 67 -0.77 -5.09 25.95
C ARG A 67 -1.34 -3.75 25.49
N GLY A 68 -1.09 -3.36 24.25
CA GLY A 68 -1.57 -2.12 23.65
C GLY A 68 -3.07 -2.14 23.44
N ILE A 69 -3.65 -0.94 23.38
CA ILE A 69 -5.09 -0.76 23.18
C ILE A 69 -5.35 -0.70 21.68
N ILE A 70 -6.23 -1.56 21.17
CA ILE A 70 -6.68 -1.50 19.78
C ILE A 70 -7.64 -0.32 19.62
N GLY A 71 -7.47 0.44 18.55
CA GLY A 71 -8.30 1.59 18.23
C GLY A 71 -8.57 1.73 16.73
N ASP A 72 -9.35 2.75 16.43
CA ASP A 72 -9.60 3.23 15.07
C ASP A 72 -9.29 4.72 15.04
N LEU A 73 -8.39 5.14 14.16
CA LEU A 73 -8.10 6.54 13.89
C LEU A 73 -8.41 6.81 12.43
N GLN A 74 -9.50 7.55 12.19
CA GLN A 74 -9.94 7.96 10.86
C GLN A 74 -10.11 6.78 9.86
N GLY A 75 -10.57 5.63 10.35
CA GLY A 75 -10.76 4.41 9.55
C GLY A 75 -9.53 3.49 9.49
N GLU A 76 -8.41 3.87 10.11
CA GLU A 76 -7.24 3.01 10.24
C GLU A 76 -7.24 2.28 11.58
N ARG A 77 -7.13 0.94 11.52
CA ARG A 77 -6.95 0.10 12.70
C ARG A 77 -5.55 0.28 13.27
N VAL A 78 -5.48 0.64 14.54
CA VAL A 78 -4.21 0.92 15.23
C VAL A 78 -4.11 0.16 16.54
N VAL A 79 -2.89 0.02 17.03
CA VAL A 79 -2.59 -0.30 18.43
C VAL A 79 -1.82 0.86 19.05
N ALA A 80 -2.30 1.35 20.19
CA ALA A 80 -1.58 2.34 20.99
C ALA A 80 -0.55 1.63 21.89
N SER A 81 0.73 2.05 21.83
CA SER A 81 1.77 1.53 22.73
C SER A 81 1.37 1.79 24.19
N PRO A 82 1.50 0.80 25.11
CA PRO A 82 1.19 1.01 26.52
C PRO A 82 2.00 2.12 27.19
N ILE A 83 3.23 2.37 26.72
CA ILE A 83 4.20 3.25 27.39
C ILE A 83 3.94 4.70 27.03
N TYR A 84 4.15 5.07 25.77
CA TYR A 84 4.10 6.47 25.31
C TYR A 84 2.91 6.77 24.40
N LYS A 85 1.97 5.83 24.25
CA LYS A 85 0.68 6.00 23.55
C LYS A 85 0.76 6.35 22.07
N GLN A 86 1.90 6.21 21.41
CA GLN A 86 1.95 6.32 19.95
C GLN A 86 1.10 5.23 19.31
N HIS A 87 0.48 5.57 18.18
CA HIS A 87 -0.41 4.67 17.46
C HIS A 87 0.33 4.05 16.30
N PHE A 88 0.30 2.72 16.25
CA PHE A 88 0.87 1.96 15.16
C PHE A 88 -0.23 1.27 14.37
N SER A 89 -0.19 1.42 13.06
CA SER A 89 -1.11 0.72 12.15
C SER A 89 -1.02 -0.80 12.33
N LEU A 90 -2.13 -1.47 12.60
CA LEU A 90 -2.16 -2.94 12.72
C LEU A 90 -1.80 -3.64 11.40
N ALA A 91 -2.09 -3.01 10.26
CA ALA A 91 -1.84 -3.59 8.95
C ALA A 91 -0.41 -3.33 8.44
N THR A 92 0.15 -2.16 8.76
CA THR A 92 1.41 -1.70 8.16
C THR A 92 2.55 -1.54 9.16
N GLY A 93 2.26 -1.56 10.46
CA GLY A 93 3.24 -1.33 11.51
C GLY A 93 3.76 0.12 11.59
N ARG A 94 3.40 1.01 10.66
CA ARG A 94 3.85 2.42 10.69
C ARG A 94 3.32 3.14 11.92
N CYS A 95 4.15 3.97 12.53
CA CYS A 95 3.71 4.93 13.53
C CYS A 95 2.96 6.08 12.83
N LEU A 96 1.84 6.51 13.40
CA LEU A 96 1.03 7.60 12.84
C LEU A 96 1.60 8.98 13.19
N GLU A 97 2.30 9.07 14.31
CA GLU A 97 2.89 10.32 14.81
C GLU A 97 4.33 10.55 14.35
N ASP A 98 5.07 9.50 13.99
CA ASP A 98 6.49 9.58 13.62
C ASP A 98 6.80 8.66 12.42
N LYS A 99 7.05 9.27 11.25
CA LYS A 99 7.29 8.56 9.99
C LYS A 99 8.55 7.68 10.00
N ASP A 100 9.51 7.94 10.89
CA ASP A 100 10.77 7.22 10.95
C ASP A 100 10.66 5.97 11.85
N GLN A 101 9.56 5.84 12.59
CA GLN A 101 9.30 4.74 13.51
C GLN A 101 8.25 3.75 12.98
N LYS A 102 8.52 2.47 13.18
CA LYS A 102 7.64 1.38 12.75
C LYS A 102 7.86 0.10 13.55
N LEU A 103 6.83 -0.74 13.57
CA LEU A 103 6.88 -2.12 14.01
C LEU A 103 7.07 -3.03 12.80
N ALA A 104 7.87 -4.08 12.97
CA ALA A 104 7.88 -5.19 12.01
C ALA A 104 6.49 -5.85 11.99
N VAL A 105 6.01 -6.23 10.80
CA VAL A 105 4.73 -6.92 10.61
C VAL A 105 5.00 -8.35 10.16
N TYR A 106 4.29 -9.32 10.68
CA TYR A 106 4.47 -10.73 10.32
C TYR A 106 3.25 -11.23 9.54
N PRO A 107 3.45 -11.84 8.36
CA PRO A 107 2.37 -12.49 7.64
C PRO A 107 1.66 -13.52 8.51
N SER A 108 0.35 -13.56 8.45
CA SER A 108 -0.46 -14.49 9.23
C SER A 108 -1.62 -15.03 8.40
N LYS A 109 -2.14 -16.20 8.74
CA LYS A 109 -3.33 -16.78 8.11
C LYS A 109 -4.10 -17.61 9.12
N ILE A 110 -5.41 -17.75 8.89
CA ILE A 110 -6.25 -18.65 9.66
C ILE A 110 -6.58 -19.84 8.76
N VAL A 111 -6.17 -21.04 9.16
CA VAL A 111 -6.47 -22.29 8.45
C VAL A 111 -7.02 -23.27 9.47
N ASP A 112 -8.22 -23.79 9.21
CA ASP A 112 -8.92 -24.75 10.09
C ASP A 112 -9.03 -24.27 11.55
N GLY A 113 -9.38 -23.00 11.73
CA GLY A 113 -9.53 -22.37 13.05
C GLY A 113 -8.21 -22.11 13.79
N ARG A 114 -7.06 -22.31 13.13
CA ARG A 114 -5.73 -22.12 13.73
C ARG A 114 -4.98 -20.95 13.12
N VAL A 115 -4.23 -20.25 13.96
CA VAL A 115 -3.45 -19.08 13.58
C VAL A 115 -2.04 -19.52 13.21
N TRP A 116 -1.69 -19.28 11.95
CA TRP A 116 -0.35 -19.50 11.41
C TRP A 116 0.32 -18.15 11.17
N VAL A 117 1.61 -18.05 11.50
CA VAL A 117 2.41 -16.84 11.34
C VAL A 117 3.70 -17.17 10.62
N ASN A 118 4.06 -16.39 9.61
CA ASN A 118 5.36 -16.50 8.94
C ASN A 118 6.45 -15.86 9.81
N ALA A 119 7.56 -16.57 10.05
CA ALA A 119 8.64 -16.08 10.89
C ALA A 119 9.45 -14.93 10.28
N VAL A 120 9.35 -14.71 8.98
CA VAL A 120 10.02 -13.59 8.28
C VAL A 120 9.12 -12.34 8.34
N PRO A 121 9.56 -11.25 8.98
CA PRO A 121 8.80 -10.01 8.98
C PRO A 121 8.79 -9.38 7.58
N GLN A 122 7.66 -8.78 7.23
CA GLN A 122 7.48 -7.94 6.06
C GLN A 122 7.32 -6.47 6.46
N LYS A 123 7.57 -5.55 5.53
CA LYS A 123 7.41 -4.12 5.77
C LYS A 123 5.95 -3.75 6.07
N THR A 124 4.99 -4.47 5.49
CA THR A 124 3.54 -4.32 5.65
C THR A 124 2.86 -5.65 5.28
N TYR A 125 1.71 -5.98 5.86
CA TYR A 125 0.97 -7.18 5.47
C TYR A 125 -0.54 -7.03 5.66
N ILE A 126 -1.29 -7.18 4.57
CA ILE A 126 -2.75 -7.29 4.59
C ILE A 126 -3.11 -8.75 4.29
N THR A 127 -3.65 -9.45 5.27
CA THR A 127 -4.32 -10.74 5.10
C THR A 127 -5.52 -10.59 4.17
N ASN A 128 -5.30 -10.76 2.89
CA ASN A 128 -6.35 -11.22 2.00
C ASN A 128 -5.74 -12.09 0.91
N THR A 129 -5.15 -13.22 1.32
CA THR A 129 -4.83 -14.33 0.42
C THR A 129 -6.09 -15.17 0.22
N GLY A 130 -7.10 -14.59 -0.42
CA GLY A 130 -7.83 -15.39 -1.38
C GLY A 130 -6.85 -15.62 -2.51
N VAL A 131 -6.38 -16.86 -2.68
CA VAL A 131 -5.60 -17.25 -3.86
C VAL A 131 -6.55 -17.12 -5.05
N SER A 132 -6.67 -15.91 -5.60
CA SER A 132 -7.11 -15.73 -6.97
C SER A 132 -5.91 -16.09 -7.82
N GLN A 133 -6.06 -17.07 -8.70
CA GLN A 133 -5.00 -17.44 -9.64
C GLN A 133 -4.64 -16.28 -10.60
N ASP A 134 -5.48 -15.25 -10.67
CA ASP A 134 -5.27 -14.05 -11.49
C ASP A 134 -5.18 -12.78 -10.64
N LYS A 135 -4.23 -11.90 -10.98
CA LYS A 135 -4.09 -10.56 -10.39
C LYS A 135 -5.36 -9.74 -10.66
N LEU A 136 -5.81 -8.96 -9.69
CA LEU A 136 -6.96 -8.05 -9.89
C LEU A 136 -6.53 -6.86 -10.75
N ARG A 137 -7.37 -6.46 -11.72
CA ARG A 137 -7.08 -5.27 -12.54
C ARG A 137 -7.36 -4.00 -11.73
N LEU A 138 -6.32 -3.24 -11.43
CA LEU A 138 -6.40 -1.96 -10.75
C LEU A 138 -6.17 -0.83 -11.76
N VAL A 139 -7.15 0.05 -11.92
CA VAL A 139 -6.99 1.27 -12.72
C VAL A 139 -6.84 2.47 -11.79
N LEU A 140 -5.78 3.25 -11.98
CA LEU A 140 -5.57 4.55 -11.36
C LEU A 140 -5.81 5.63 -12.42
N ILE A 141 -6.82 6.48 -12.22
CA ILE A 141 -7.04 7.67 -13.04
C ILE A 141 -6.38 8.86 -12.35
N GLY A 142 -5.37 9.43 -13.01
CA GLY A 142 -4.60 10.57 -12.53
C GLY A 142 -3.19 10.18 -12.10
N ASN A 143 -2.19 10.69 -12.84
CA ASN A 143 -0.77 10.45 -12.61
C ASN A 143 -0.12 11.49 -11.69
N GLY A 144 -0.87 11.98 -10.70
CA GLY A 144 -0.41 13.01 -9.75
C GLY A 144 0.22 12.43 -8.49
N LEU A 145 0.84 13.29 -7.66
CA LEU A 145 1.56 12.89 -6.45
C LEU A 145 0.72 12.03 -5.48
N ALA A 146 -0.55 12.41 -5.26
CA ALA A 146 -1.44 11.68 -4.35
C ALA A 146 -1.76 10.26 -4.86
N GLY A 147 -2.09 10.14 -6.15
CA GLY A 147 -2.40 8.85 -6.77
C GLY A 147 -1.18 7.94 -6.81
N MET A 148 -0.04 8.47 -7.24
CA MET A 148 1.20 7.71 -7.34
C MET A 148 1.72 7.27 -5.98
N ARG A 149 1.64 8.12 -4.95
CA ARG A 149 2.03 7.71 -3.60
C ARG A 149 1.18 6.56 -3.07
N CYS A 150 -0.13 6.64 -3.27
CA CYS A 150 -1.05 5.56 -2.90
C CYS A 150 -0.72 4.26 -3.66
N LEU A 151 -0.39 4.37 -4.95
CA LEU A 151 -0.03 3.22 -5.77
C LEU A 151 1.30 2.59 -5.35
N GLU A 152 2.33 3.38 -5.05
CA GLU A 152 3.61 2.90 -4.53
C GLU A 152 3.39 2.11 -3.23
N ASP A 153 2.67 2.72 -2.27
CA ASP A 153 2.38 2.09 -0.99
C ASP A 153 1.59 0.78 -1.19
N LEU A 154 0.66 0.75 -2.15
CA LEU A 154 -0.12 -0.44 -2.48
C LEU A 154 0.71 -1.55 -3.15
N LEU A 155 1.62 -1.20 -4.07
CA LEU A 155 2.53 -2.16 -4.70
C LEU A 155 3.55 -2.71 -3.71
N ASP A 156 4.02 -1.89 -2.78
CA ASP A 156 4.87 -2.33 -1.68
C ASP A 156 4.12 -3.26 -0.71
N MET A 157 2.82 -3.01 -0.48
CA MET A 157 1.96 -3.82 0.41
C MET A 157 1.49 -5.14 -0.21
N ALA A 158 1.32 -5.20 -1.53
CA ALA A 158 0.71 -6.33 -2.21
C ALA A 158 1.23 -6.48 -3.65
N PRO A 159 2.53 -6.78 -3.84
CA PRO A 159 3.20 -6.74 -5.15
C PRO A 159 2.58 -7.68 -6.19
N ASP A 160 2.02 -8.80 -5.74
CA ASP A 160 1.44 -9.83 -6.61
C ASP A 160 -0.08 -9.82 -6.68
N ARG A 161 -0.73 -8.80 -6.11
CA ARG A 161 -2.19 -8.77 -6.03
C ARG A 161 -2.86 -8.07 -7.21
N TYR A 162 -2.17 -7.11 -7.83
CA TYR A 162 -2.78 -6.24 -8.84
C TYR A 162 -1.98 -6.22 -10.14
N GLU A 163 -2.70 -6.26 -11.25
CA GLU A 163 -2.23 -5.79 -12.55
C GLU A 163 -2.66 -4.33 -12.67
N VAL A 164 -1.69 -3.42 -12.77
CA VAL A 164 -1.95 -1.99 -12.63
C VAL A 164 -1.92 -1.29 -13.99
N THR A 165 -2.95 -0.49 -14.25
CA THR A 165 -2.96 0.51 -15.31
C THR A 165 -3.09 1.91 -14.72
N VAL A 166 -2.19 2.82 -15.09
CA VAL A 166 -2.26 4.25 -14.76
C VAL A 166 -2.68 5.02 -16.00
N ILE A 167 -3.70 5.87 -15.87
CA ILE A 167 -4.19 6.73 -16.95
C ILE A 167 -3.87 8.18 -16.59
N GLY A 168 -3.05 8.83 -17.41
CA GLY A 168 -2.64 10.22 -17.26
C GLY A 168 -3.12 11.09 -18.42
N GLU A 169 -3.67 12.27 -18.11
CA GLU A 169 -4.00 13.30 -19.10
C GLU A 169 -2.75 13.94 -19.73
N GLU A 170 -1.65 14.00 -18.98
CA GLU A 170 -0.37 14.53 -19.44
C GLU A 170 0.49 13.43 -20.08
N PRO A 171 1.30 13.75 -21.11
CA PRO A 171 2.14 12.77 -21.80
C PRO A 171 3.43 12.41 -21.04
N TRP A 172 3.63 13.00 -19.86
CA TRP A 172 4.86 12.87 -19.08
C TRP A 172 4.71 11.87 -17.93
N GLY A 173 5.86 11.47 -17.37
CA GLY A 173 5.91 10.74 -16.10
C GLY A 173 5.37 11.56 -14.92
N ASN A 174 5.45 11.01 -13.72
CA ASN A 174 5.01 11.72 -12.52
C ASN A 174 6.13 12.65 -12.05
N TYR A 175 5.78 13.87 -11.66
CA TYR A 175 6.73 14.89 -11.26
C TYR A 175 6.19 15.73 -10.10
N ASN A 176 7.11 16.41 -9.41
CA ASN A 176 6.77 17.28 -8.28
C ASN A 176 6.28 18.65 -8.79
N ARG A 177 4.96 18.83 -8.88
CA ARG A 177 4.33 20.08 -9.33
C ARG A 177 4.68 21.31 -8.48
N ILE A 178 5.04 21.12 -7.20
CA ILE A 178 5.46 22.22 -6.31
C ILE A 178 6.76 22.86 -6.84
N MET A 179 7.58 22.07 -7.52
CA MET A 179 8.87 22.50 -8.06
C MET A 179 8.77 23.12 -9.46
N LEU A 180 7.56 23.36 -9.99
CA LEU A 180 7.39 24.04 -11.27
C LEU A 180 7.88 25.49 -11.23
N SER A 181 7.69 26.22 -10.12
CA SER A 181 8.16 27.61 -10.01
C SER A 181 9.69 27.72 -10.14
N PRO A 182 10.50 26.89 -9.45
CA PRO A 182 11.95 26.79 -9.70
C PRO A 182 12.35 26.39 -11.12
N VAL A 183 11.54 25.59 -11.82
CA VAL A 183 11.81 25.28 -13.24
C VAL A 183 11.59 26.50 -14.11
N LEU A 184 10.51 27.24 -13.87
CA LEU A 184 10.21 28.49 -14.59
C LEU A 184 11.24 29.59 -14.32
N SER A 185 11.82 29.65 -13.12
CA SER A 185 12.90 30.61 -12.80
C SER A 185 14.26 30.17 -13.36
N GLY A 186 14.39 28.96 -13.90
CA GLY A 186 15.64 28.40 -14.41
C GLY A 186 16.57 27.83 -13.34
N GLU A 187 16.14 27.75 -12.08
CA GLU A 187 16.91 27.15 -10.98
C GLU A 187 16.96 25.62 -11.05
N LYS A 188 15.96 25.00 -11.69
CA LYS A 188 15.86 23.55 -11.86
C LYS A 188 15.50 23.18 -13.29
N THR A 189 15.89 21.98 -13.67
CA THR A 189 15.50 21.36 -14.94
C THR A 189 14.23 20.53 -14.76
N ILE A 190 13.61 20.11 -15.87
CA ILE A 190 12.44 19.21 -15.84
C ILE A 190 12.85 17.85 -15.25
N GLU A 191 14.06 17.42 -15.57
CA GLU A 191 14.66 16.18 -15.09
C GLU A 191 14.80 16.20 -13.55
N ASP A 192 15.18 17.33 -12.95
CA ASP A 192 15.34 17.48 -11.50
C ASP A 192 14.03 17.32 -10.71
N ILE A 193 12.89 17.49 -11.36
CA ILE A 193 11.57 17.44 -10.71
C ILE A 193 10.80 16.16 -11.03
N MET A 194 11.33 15.31 -11.91
CA MET A 194 10.71 14.05 -12.30
C MET A 194 10.85 13.03 -11.16
N LEU A 195 9.72 12.57 -10.64
CA LEU A 195 9.69 11.57 -9.56
C LEU A 195 9.71 10.16 -10.13
N HIS A 196 8.87 9.93 -11.16
CA HIS A 196 8.80 8.65 -11.88
C HIS A 196 8.85 8.91 -13.38
N PRO A 197 10.02 8.73 -14.02
CA PRO A 197 10.12 8.80 -15.49
C PRO A 197 9.35 7.64 -16.13
N PRO A 198 8.99 7.71 -17.44
CA PRO A 198 8.24 6.65 -18.13
C PRO A 198 8.81 5.23 -17.94
N LYS A 199 10.14 5.11 -17.93
CA LYS A 199 10.84 3.84 -17.69
C LYS A 199 10.51 3.19 -16.34
N TRP A 200 10.23 3.98 -15.31
CA TRP A 200 9.89 3.47 -13.98
C TRP A 200 8.61 2.63 -13.99
N TYR A 201 7.63 2.99 -14.84
CA TYR A 201 6.38 2.24 -14.97
C TYR A 201 6.65 0.87 -15.59
N ASP A 202 7.46 0.82 -16.64
CA ASP A 202 7.88 -0.44 -17.29
C ASP A 202 8.64 -1.34 -16.30
N ASP A 203 9.60 -0.77 -15.57
CA ASP A 203 10.41 -1.50 -14.58
C ASP A 203 9.55 -2.04 -13.41
N LYS A 204 8.40 -1.43 -13.14
CA LYS A 204 7.41 -1.87 -12.14
C LYS A 204 6.31 -2.76 -12.70
N GLY A 205 6.29 -3.03 -14.01
CA GLY A 205 5.22 -3.78 -14.67
C GLY A 205 3.87 -3.05 -14.66
N ILE A 206 3.88 -1.72 -14.61
CA ILE A 206 2.69 -0.87 -14.63
C ILE A 206 2.42 -0.45 -16.07
N LYS A 207 1.21 -0.70 -16.57
CA LYS A 207 0.78 -0.17 -17.86
C LYS A 207 0.49 1.33 -17.72
N PHE A 208 1.30 2.19 -18.32
CA PHE A 208 1.07 3.63 -18.30
C PHE A 208 0.46 4.13 -19.61
N ILE A 209 -0.76 4.67 -19.54
CA ILE A 209 -1.46 5.34 -20.62
C ILE A 209 -1.23 6.84 -20.45
N ALA A 210 -0.25 7.37 -21.19
CA ALA A 210 0.17 8.77 -21.12
C ALA A 210 -0.54 9.64 -22.16
N GLY A 211 -0.86 10.89 -21.79
CA GLY A 211 -1.42 11.87 -22.72
C GLY A 211 -2.80 11.48 -23.26
N ASP A 212 -3.58 10.71 -22.50
CA ASP A 212 -4.87 10.19 -22.94
C ASP A 212 -5.85 10.16 -21.75
N LYS A 213 -6.59 11.25 -21.60
CA LYS A 213 -7.45 11.52 -20.45
C LYS A 213 -8.58 10.50 -20.35
N ALA A 214 -8.88 10.02 -19.15
CA ALA A 214 -10.12 9.29 -18.89
C ALA A 214 -11.34 10.23 -18.98
N VAL A 215 -12.31 9.91 -19.83
CA VAL A 215 -13.49 10.76 -20.11
C VAL A 215 -14.80 10.15 -19.61
N LYS A 216 -14.86 8.83 -19.41
CA LYS A 216 -16.08 8.14 -18.96
C LYS A 216 -15.76 6.89 -18.16
N ILE A 217 -16.57 6.63 -17.13
CA ILE A 217 -16.54 5.39 -16.34
C ILE A 217 -17.90 4.71 -16.48
N ASP A 218 -17.95 3.52 -17.06
CA ASP A 218 -19.12 2.64 -17.07
C ASP A 218 -19.01 1.68 -15.87
N ARG A 219 -19.69 2.04 -14.78
CA ARG A 219 -19.61 1.28 -13.52
C ARG A 219 -20.26 -0.11 -13.60
N PRO A 220 -21.44 -0.29 -14.24
CA PRO A 220 -22.02 -1.62 -14.44
C PRO A 220 -21.10 -2.58 -15.21
N ARG A 221 -20.44 -2.09 -16.27
CA ARG A 221 -19.48 -2.90 -17.05
C ARG A 221 -18.08 -2.95 -16.44
N LYS A 222 -17.79 -2.05 -15.49
CA LYS A 222 -16.48 -1.80 -14.88
C LYS A 222 -15.39 -1.47 -15.91
N VAL A 223 -15.66 -0.43 -16.68
CA VAL A 223 -14.79 0.02 -17.78
C VAL A 223 -14.52 1.52 -17.68
N VAL A 224 -13.28 1.92 -17.96
CA VAL A 224 -12.88 3.31 -18.19
C VAL A 224 -12.66 3.53 -19.69
N TYR A 225 -13.20 4.62 -20.21
CA TYR A 225 -12.96 5.08 -21.59
C TYR A 225 -12.06 6.30 -21.57
N THR A 226 -11.09 6.33 -22.47
CA THR A 226 -10.20 7.48 -22.68
C THR A 226 -10.62 8.32 -23.87
N GLU A 227 -10.11 9.54 -23.94
CA GLU A 227 -10.40 10.52 -25.00
C GLU A 227 -9.98 10.02 -26.39
N LYS A 228 -8.84 9.33 -26.49
CA LYS A 228 -8.36 8.71 -27.74
C LYS A 228 -9.05 7.38 -28.06
N GLY A 229 -10.09 7.01 -27.29
CA GLY A 229 -10.94 5.85 -27.56
C GLY A 229 -10.45 4.53 -26.98
N GLN A 230 -9.44 4.53 -26.10
CA GLN A 230 -9.06 3.31 -25.40
C GLN A 230 -10.12 2.91 -24.39
N THR A 231 -10.24 1.60 -24.19
CA THR A 231 -11.18 0.99 -23.26
C THR A 231 -10.37 0.14 -22.29
N VAL A 232 -10.50 0.41 -20.99
CA VAL A 232 -9.71 -0.24 -19.94
C VAL A 232 -10.65 -0.84 -18.89
N ASP A 233 -10.68 -2.17 -18.82
CA ASP A 233 -11.43 -2.88 -17.80
C ASP A 233 -10.78 -2.76 -16.42
N TYR A 234 -11.59 -2.81 -15.36
CA TYR A 234 -11.09 -2.77 -13.99
C TYR A 234 -11.88 -3.67 -13.04
N ASP A 235 -11.20 -4.18 -12.00
CA ASP A 235 -11.82 -4.77 -10.82
C ASP A 235 -11.87 -3.77 -9.66
N ARG A 236 -10.87 -2.88 -9.61
CA ARG A 236 -10.76 -1.77 -8.66
C ARG A 236 -10.35 -0.49 -9.40
N LEU A 237 -10.89 0.63 -8.95
CA LEU A 237 -10.67 1.94 -9.56
C LEU A 237 -10.28 2.94 -8.48
N ILE A 238 -9.19 3.68 -8.70
CA ILE A 238 -8.77 4.82 -7.89
C ILE A 238 -8.92 6.08 -8.73
N LEU A 239 -9.57 7.10 -8.17
CA LEU A 239 -9.70 8.42 -8.77
C LEU A 239 -8.77 9.39 -8.03
N ALA A 240 -7.72 9.83 -8.72
CA ALA A 240 -6.72 10.77 -8.23
C ALA A 240 -6.47 11.87 -9.26
N THR A 241 -7.54 12.41 -9.85
CA THR A 241 -7.51 13.38 -10.96
C THR A 241 -6.99 14.77 -10.58
N GLY A 242 -6.71 15.01 -9.29
CA GLY A 242 -6.32 16.33 -8.80
C GLY A 242 -7.42 17.36 -8.98
N SER A 243 -7.03 18.60 -9.26
CA SER A 243 -7.91 19.76 -9.41
C SER A 243 -7.49 20.62 -10.59
N ALA A 244 -8.45 21.26 -11.25
CA ALA A 244 -8.18 22.31 -12.22
C ALA A 244 -8.35 23.70 -11.57
N PRO A 245 -7.50 24.69 -11.92
CA PRO A 245 -7.69 26.05 -11.44
C PRO A 245 -9.01 26.62 -11.98
N PHE A 246 -9.72 27.38 -11.14
CA PHE A 246 -10.85 28.18 -11.58
C PHE A 246 -10.35 29.36 -12.42
N ILE A 247 -10.86 29.49 -13.63
CA ILE A 247 -10.56 30.60 -14.53
C ILE A 247 -11.70 31.63 -14.41
N PRO A 248 -11.45 32.83 -13.85
CA PRO A 248 -12.50 33.83 -13.69
C PRO A 248 -13.00 34.33 -15.05
N PRO A 249 -14.31 34.67 -15.16
CA PRO A 249 -14.91 35.14 -16.42
C PRO A 249 -14.57 36.61 -16.67
N VAL A 250 -13.28 36.91 -16.83
CA VAL A 250 -12.77 38.24 -17.16
C VAL A 250 -12.25 38.24 -18.60
N GLN A 251 -12.40 39.37 -19.29
CA GLN A 251 -11.93 39.51 -20.66
C GLN A 251 -10.41 39.39 -20.72
N GLY A 252 -9.89 38.57 -21.65
CA GLY A 252 -8.45 38.41 -21.88
C GLY A 252 -7.74 37.40 -20.97
N VAL A 253 -8.48 36.45 -20.38
CA VAL A 253 -7.92 35.44 -19.47
C VAL A 253 -7.11 34.35 -20.18
N ASP A 254 -7.24 34.28 -21.49
CA ASP A 254 -6.67 33.33 -22.43
C ASP A 254 -5.64 33.97 -23.39
N LEU A 255 -5.24 35.23 -23.12
CA LEU A 255 -4.14 35.95 -23.79
C LEU A 255 -2.78 35.64 -23.16
#